data_AF-A0A2D0HN54-F1
#
_entry.id   AF-A0A2D0HN54-F1
#
_cell.length_a   1.000
_cell.length_b   1.000
_cell.length_c   1.000
_cell.angle_alpha   90.00
_cell.angle_beta   90.00
_cell.angle_gamma   90.00
#
_symmetry.space_group_name_H-M   'P 1'
#
loop_
_entity.id
_entity.type
_entity.pdbx_description
1 polymer ?
#
loop_
_entity_poly.entity_id
_entity_poly.type
_entity_poly.pdbx_seq_one_letter_code
_entity_poly.pdbx_strand_id
1 'polypeptide(L)' 'MFANISRALAAVHNLTDVCFKKCVTANISSARLERQEESCGRNCVERFLDANLSVIKHLENLRASA' A
#
# COMPACT_ATOMS: atom_id res chain seq x y z
N MET A 1 1.77 -5.02 24.21
CA MET A 1 2.34 -3.84 23.51
C MET A 1 3.22 -4.22 22.32
N PHE A 2 4.15 -5.18 22.43
CA PHE A 2 5.11 -5.52 21.36
C PHE A 2 4.53 -6.20 20.10
N ALA A 3 3.47 -7.01 20.19
CA ALA A 3 2.90 -7.71 19.03
C ALA A 3 2.25 -6.79 17.98
N ASN A 4 1.76 -5.62 18.39
CA ASN A 4 1.09 -4.66 17.51
C ASN A 4 2.10 -3.88 16.64
N ILE A 5 3.32 -3.67 17.15
CA ILE A 5 4.39 -3.00 16.40
C ILE A 5 4.81 -3.85 15.19
N SER A 6 4.94 -5.17 15.36
CA SER A 6 5.34 -6.07 14.26
C SER A 6 4.35 -6.08 13.10
N ARG A 7 3.04 -5.97 13.38
CA ARG A 7 2.00 -5.93 12.34
C ARG A 7 2.03 -4.62 11.57
N ALA A 8 2.15 -3.49 12.27
CA ALA A 8 2.25 -2.18 11.63
C ALA A 8 3.52 -2.07 10.78
N LEU A 9 4.65 -2.55 11.29
CA LEU A 9 5.92 -2.57 10.56
C LEU A 9 5.84 -3.45 9.30
N ALA A 10 5.23 -4.65 9.41
CA ALA A 10 5.03 -5.52 8.25
C ALA A 10 4.16 -4.86 7.17
N ALA A 11 3.09 -4.16 7.57
CA ALA A 11 2.26 -3.41 6.65
C ALA A 11 3.04 -2.27 5.96
N VAL A 12 3.85 -1.52 6.72
CA VAL A 12 4.72 -0.48 6.17
C VAL A 12 5.70 -1.08 5.16
N HIS A 13 6.42 -2.15 5.49
CA HIS A 13 7.36 -2.80 4.57
C HIS A 13 6.67 -3.28 3.27
N ASN A 14 5.49 -3.90 3.39
CA ASN A 14 4.75 -4.37 2.22
C ASN A 14 4.27 -3.22 1.33
N LEU A 15 3.70 -2.17 1.93
CA LEU A 15 3.27 -0.97 1.21
C LEU A 15 4.45 -0.27 0.54
N THR A 16 5.59 -0.16 1.23
CA THR A 16 6.82 0.40 0.66
C THR A 16 7.29 -0.41 -0.54
N ASP A 17 7.38 -1.74 -0.45
CA ASP A 17 7.81 -2.58 -1.57
C ASP A 17 6.88 -2.45 -2.79
N VAL A 18 5.57 -2.52 -2.58
CA VAL A 18 4.56 -2.40 -3.65
C VAL A 18 4.58 -1.02 -4.28
N CYS A 19 4.54 0.03 -3.47
CA CYS A 19 4.41 1.39 -3.97
C CYS A 19 5.72 1.92 -4.56
N PHE A 20 6.87 1.52 -4.02
CA PHE A 20 8.16 1.88 -4.61
C PHE A 20 8.28 1.33 -6.04
N LYS A 21 7.98 0.04 -6.25
CA LYS A 21 8.01 -0.59 -7.59
C LYS A 21 7.02 0.03 -8.58
N LYS A 22 5.89 0.55 -8.10
CA LYS A 22 4.86 1.18 -8.95
C LYS A 22 5.15 2.64 -9.28
N CYS A 23 5.77 3.37 -8.37
CA CYS A 23 5.92 4.81 -8.47
C CYS A 23 7.32 5.25 -8.90
N VAL A 24 8.36 4.55 -8.46
CA VAL A 24 9.76 4.82 -8.81
C VAL A 24 10.14 3.96 -10.00
N THR A 25 9.79 4.45 -11.20
CA THR A 25 9.95 3.71 -12.47
C THR A 25 11.04 4.29 -13.37
N ALA A 26 11.45 5.53 -13.11
CA ALA A 26 12.53 6.19 -13.82
C ALA A 26 13.90 5.81 -13.21
N ASN A 27 14.98 6.18 -13.90
CA ASN A 27 16.32 6.07 -13.32
C ASN A 27 16.43 6.97 -12.09
N ILE A 28 16.89 6.39 -10.99
CA ILE A 28 17.12 7.12 -9.74
C ILE A 28 18.31 8.05 -9.94
N SER A 29 18.04 9.34 -10.03
CA SER A 29 19.04 10.41 -10.24
C SER A 29 19.37 11.17 -8.95
N SER A 30 18.56 10.99 -7.90
CA SER A 30 18.61 11.75 -6.65
C SER A 30 18.26 10.86 -5.46
N ALA A 31 18.71 11.25 -4.26
CA ALA A 31 18.32 10.62 -3.00
C ALA A 31 16.91 11.03 -2.53
N ARG A 32 16.29 12.00 -3.20
CA ARG A 32 14.91 12.44 -2.94
C ARG A 32 13.99 11.94 -4.02
N LEU A 33 12.77 11.60 -3.62
CA LEU A 33 11.70 11.31 -4.56
C LEU A 33 11.39 12.56 -5.39
N GLU A 34 11.16 12.36 -6.67
CA GLU A 34 10.63 13.40 -7.53
C GLU A 34 9.20 13.74 -7.11
N ARG A 35 8.72 14.96 -7.38
CA ARG A 35 7.37 15.39 -6.99
C ARG A 35 6.27 14.43 -7.48
N GLN A 36 6.48 13.83 -8.65
CA GLN A 36 5.54 12.87 -9.22
C GLN A 36 5.56 11.53 -8.47
N GLU A 37 6.72 11.08 -8.01
CA GLU A 37 6.89 9.86 -7.21
C GLU A 37 6.27 10.05 -5.81
N GLU A 38 6.44 11.22 -5.20
CA GLU A 38 5.79 11.56 -3.92
C GLU A 38 4.26 11.57 -4.03
N SER A 39 3.71 12.17 -5.10
CA SER A 39 2.27 12.15 -5.37
C SER A 39 1.77 10.74 -5.64
N CYS A 40 2.50 9.98 -6.47
CA CYS A 40 2.18 8.58 -6.75
C CYS A 40 2.20 7.71 -5.49
N GLY A 41 3.22 7.86 -4.62
CA GLY A 41 3.36 7.09 -3.39
C GLY A 41 2.17 7.26 -2.46
N ARG A 42 1.72 8.51 -2.24
CA ARG A 42 0.51 8.81 -1.45
C ARG A 42 -0.73 8.13 -2.05
N ASN A 43 -0.99 8.36 -3.34
CA ASN A 43 -2.12 7.76 -4.03
C ASN A 43 -2.06 6.22 -4.06
N CYS A 44 -0.86 5.65 -4.15
CA CYS A 44 -0.66 4.20 -4.16
C CYS A 44 -1.09 3.57 -2.83
N VAL A 45 -0.70 4.16 -1.69
CA VAL A 45 -1.09 3.66 -0.37
C VAL A 45 -2.60 3.77 -0.18
N GLU A 46 -3.21 4.91 -0.49
CA GLU A 46 -4.66 5.12 -0.41
C GLU A 46 -5.42 4.09 -1.24
N ARG A 47 -5.03 3.93 -2.52
CA ARG A 47 -5.67 2.96 -3.43
C ARG A 47 -5.46 1.52 -3.00
N PHE A 48 -4.30 1.19 -2.41
CA PHE A 48 -4.06 -0.15 -1.88
C PHE A 48 -5.06 -0.46 -0.77
N LEU A 49 -5.23 0.46 0.18
CA LEU A 49 -6.18 0.28 1.28
C LEU A 49 -7.62 0.19 0.77
N ASP A 50 -8.03 1.06 -0.15
CA ASP A 50 -9.36 1.02 -0.76
C ASP A 50 -9.64 -0.32 -1.46
N ALA A 51 -8.67 -0.82 -2.24
CA ALA A 51 -8.78 -2.10 -2.92
C ALA A 51 -8.90 -3.27 -1.92
N ASN A 52 -8.09 -3.27 -0.85
CA ASN A 52 -8.16 -4.30 0.18
C ASN A 52 -9.52 -4.31 0.87
N LEU A 53 -10.05 -3.14 1.25
CA LEU A 53 -11.38 -3.02 1.86
C LEU A 53 -12.50 -3.45 0.90
N SER A 54 -12.38 -3.11 -0.38
CA SER A 54 -13.34 -3.53 -1.40
C SER A 54 -13.39 -5.06 -1.54
N VAL A 55 -12.23 -5.72 -1.57
CA VAL A 55 -12.12 -7.19 -1.62
C VAL A 55 -12.73 -7.82 -0.36
N ILE A 56 -12.38 -7.31 0.84
CA ILE A 56 -12.92 -7.83 2.10
C ILE A 56 -14.44 -7.72 2.11
N LYS A 57 -14.99 -6.56 1.76
CA LYS A 57 -16.44 -6.34 1.70
C LYS A 57 -17.12 -7.30 0.72
N HIS A 58 -16.50 -7.56 -0.43
CA HIS A 58 -17.03 -8.53 -1.39
C HIS A 58 -17.02 -9.95 -0.82
N LEU A 59 -15.94 -10.36 -0.14
CA LEU A 59 -15.86 -11.68 0.51
C LEU A 59 -16.87 -11.83 1.65
N GLU A 60 -17.12 -10.78 2.44
CA GLU A 60 -18.15 -10.78 3.48
C GLU A 60 -19.55 -11.00 2.89
N ASN A 61 -19.87 -10.34 1.77
CA ASN A 61 -21.15 -10.54 1.08
C ASN A 61 -21.32 -11.99 0.58
N LEU A 62 -20.26 -12.61 0.07
CA LEU A 62 -20.29 -14.01 -0.35
C LEU A 62 -20.52 -14.96 0.84
N ARG A 63 -19.90 -14.69 1.99
CA ARG A 63 -20.09 -15.49 3.21
C ARG A 63 -21.50 -15.37 3.79
N ALA A 64 -22.12 -14.19 3.68
CA ALA A 64 -23.50 -13.98 4.14
C ALA A 64 -24.56 -14.59 3.21
N SER A 65 -24.17 -14.96 1.99
CA SER A 65 -25.07 -15.58 0.99
C SER A 65 -25.01 -17.11 0.97
N ALA A 66 -24.18 -17.72 1.83
CA ALA A 66 -24.02 -19.16 2.03
C ALA A 66 -24.65 -19.60 3.35
#